data_AF-A0A382BRK1-F1
#
_entry.id   AF-A0A382BRK1-F1
#
_cell.length_a   1.000
_cell.length_b   1.000
_cell.length_c   1.000
_cell.angle_alpha   90.00
_cell.angle_beta   90.00
_cell.angle_gamma   90.00
#
_symmetry.space_group_name_H-M   'P 1'
#
loop_
_entity.id
_entity.type
_entity.pdbx_description
1 polymer ?
#
loop_
_entity_poly.entity_id
_entity_poly.type
_entity_poly.pdbx_seq_one_letter_code
_entity_poly.pdbx_strand_id
1 'polypeptide(L)'
;MNKELSQYINEAKNVVIFTGAGISTESGIPDFRGPQGIWKTNTPIYFQDFISSEEVRLESWKRKFSGKDIIRKAKPNIGHLAVAEIINKHESAYLITQNVDNLHQDAGVPDNKITEIHGNASYASC
;
A
#
# COMPACT_ATOMS: atom_id res chain seq x y z
N MET A 1 18.10 14.17 7.67
CA MET A 1 18.01 13.57 6.32
C MET A 1 19.40 13.12 5.91
N ASN A 2 19.56 11.89 5.39
CA ASN A 2 20.84 11.46 4.83
C ASN A 2 21.17 12.42 3.65
N LYS A 3 22.31 13.11 3.73
CA LYS A 3 22.70 14.13 2.74
C LYS A 3 22.80 13.54 1.33
N GLU A 4 23.26 12.30 1.23
CA GLU A 4 23.44 11.58 -0.04
C GLU A 4 22.09 11.25 -0.70
N LEU A 5 21.12 10.71 0.06
CA LEU A 5 19.77 10.45 -0.46
C LEU A 5 19.09 11.73 -0.94
N SER A 6 19.24 12.81 -0.18
CA SER A 6 18.65 14.10 -0.51
C SER A 6 19.21 14.63 -1.83
N GLN A 7 20.52 14.50 -2.02
CA GLN A 7 21.20 14.87 -3.25
C GLN A 7 20.70 14.05 -4.44
N TYR A 8 20.59 12.72 -4.31
CA TYR A 8 20.06 11.87 -5.38
C TYR A 8 18.65 12.23 -5.81
N ILE A 9 17.76 12.56 -4.85
CA ILE A 9 16.40 12.99 -5.17
C ILE A 9 16.42 14.34 -5.91
N ASN A 10 17.24 15.29 -5.44
CA ASN A 10 17.31 16.64 -6.03
C ASN A 10 17.93 16.65 -7.45
N GLU A 11 18.91 15.79 -7.71
CA GLU A 11 19.61 15.72 -9.00
C GLU A 11 18.90 14.83 -10.03
N ALA A 12 17.95 13.99 -9.58
CA ALA A 12 17.22 13.09 -10.46
C ALA A 12 16.31 13.86 -11.43
N LYS A 13 16.44 13.56 -12.73
CA LYS A 13 15.53 14.06 -13.76
C LYS A 13 14.15 13.41 -13.70
N ASN A 14 14.10 12.14 -13.30
CA ASN A 14 12.89 11.35 -13.13
C ASN A 14 13.02 10.55 -11.85
N VAL A 15 12.05 10.68 -10.95
CA VAL A 15 12.02 9.96 -9.66
C VAL A 15 10.88 8.96 -9.71
N VAL A 16 11.18 7.68 -9.49
CA VAL A 16 10.15 6.66 -9.30
C VAL A 16 10.29 6.11 -7.89
N ILE A 17 9.21 6.20 -7.12
CA ILE A 17 9.14 5.67 -5.77
C ILE A 17 8.38 4.35 -5.83
N PHE A 18 8.95 3.29 -5.25
CA PHE A 18 8.30 1.99 -5.15
C PHE A 18 8.08 1.62 -3.69
N THR A 19 6.83 1.41 -3.28
CA THR A 19 6.49 1.10 -1.89
C THR A 19 5.81 -0.25 -1.73
N GLY A 20 5.93 -0.83 -0.54
CA GLY A 20 5.19 -2.01 -0.10
C GLY A 20 4.78 -1.89 1.36
N ALA A 21 4.22 -2.97 1.92
CA ALA A 21 3.50 -2.92 3.19
C ALA A 21 4.32 -2.38 4.38
N GLY A 22 5.66 -2.46 4.32
CA GLY A 22 6.55 -1.90 5.33
C GLY A 22 6.27 -0.42 5.64
N ILE A 23 5.93 0.39 4.64
CA ILE A 23 5.65 1.83 4.84
C ILE A 23 4.38 2.05 5.69
N SER A 24 3.45 1.10 5.73
CA SER A 24 2.18 1.20 6.46
C SER A 24 2.25 0.63 7.88
N THR A 25 3.38 0.07 8.29
CA THR A 25 3.56 -0.54 9.63
C THR A 25 3.43 0.48 10.76
N GLU A 26 4.00 1.68 10.59
CA GLU A 26 3.86 2.79 11.54
C GLU A 26 2.44 3.37 11.58
N SER A 27 1.60 3.05 10.59
CA SER A 27 0.17 3.39 10.57
C SER A 27 -0.70 2.31 11.25
N GLY A 28 -0.09 1.28 11.85
CA GLY A 28 -0.78 0.18 12.53
C GLY A 28 -1.25 -0.95 11.60
N ILE A 29 -0.90 -0.90 10.31
CA ILE A 29 -1.20 -1.97 9.35
C ILE A 29 -0.02 -2.95 9.36
N PRO A 30 -0.21 -4.22 9.76
CA PRO A 30 0.89 -5.18 9.80
C PRO A 30 1.40 -5.45 8.38
N ASP A 31 2.71 -5.69 8.27
CA ASP A 31 3.28 -6.14 7.00
C ASP A 31 3.01 -7.64 6.77
N PHE A 32 3.49 -8.12 5.63
CA PHE A 32 3.31 -9.51 5.25
C PHE A 32 4.41 -10.43 5.78
N ARG A 33 5.67 -9.99 5.80
CA ARG A 33 6.86 -10.86 5.94
C ARG A 33 7.78 -10.50 7.11
N GLY A 34 7.51 -9.40 7.82
CA GLY A 34 8.35 -8.92 8.90
C GLY A 34 8.31 -9.82 10.14
N PRO A 35 8.93 -9.39 11.24
CA PRO A 35 8.94 -10.14 12.50
C PRO A 35 7.53 -10.55 12.96
N GLN A 36 6.55 -9.66 12.78
CA GLN A 36 5.13 -9.86 13.09
C GLN A 36 4.26 -10.02 11.81
N GLY A 37 4.85 -10.45 10.70
CA GLY A 37 4.18 -10.51 9.41
C GLY A 37 3.03 -11.51 9.37
N ILE A 38 1.90 -11.12 8.77
CA ILE A 38 0.66 -11.90 8.83
C ILE A 38 0.75 -13.26 8.13
N TRP A 39 1.70 -13.47 7.21
CA TRP A 39 1.85 -14.76 6.51
C TRP A 39 2.37 -15.88 7.41
N LYS A 40 2.85 -15.55 8.61
CA LYS A 40 3.25 -16.55 9.60
C LYS A 40 2.04 -17.23 10.26
N THR A 41 0.87 -16.59 10.23
CA THR A 41 -0.34 -17.05 10.93
C THR A 41 -1.54 -17.21 10.00
N ASN A 42 -1.53 -16.59 8.82
CA ASN A 42 -2.62 -16.66 7.84
C ASN A 42 -2.11 -17.15 6.48
N THR A 43 -2.71 -18.24 5.99
CA THR A 43 -2.53 -18.73 4.62
C THR A 43 -3.36 -17.89 3.65
N PRO A 44 -2.78 -17.40 2.54
CA PRO A 44 -3.53 -16.67 1.53
C PRO A 44 -4.59 -17.58 0.89
N ILE A 45 -5.64 -16.95 0.38
CA ILE A 45 -6.55 -17.61 -0.56
C ILE A 45 -5.99 -17.36 -1.96
N TYR A 46 -5.66 -18.43 -2.69
CA TYR A 46 -5.21 -18.29 -4.07
C TYR A 46 -6.38 -17.94 -4.99
N PHE A 47 -6.09 -17.22 -6.06
CA PHE A 47 -7.10 -16.81 -7.03
C PHE A 47 -7.87 -17.99 -7.62
N GLN A 48 -7.18 -19.10 -7.93
CA GLN A 48 -7.82 -20.30 -8.47
C GLN A 48 -8.82 -20.93 -7.50
N ASP A 49 -8.50 -20.94 -6.20
CA ASP A 49 -9.41 -21.45 -5.16
C ASP A 49 -10.65 -20.54 -5.03
N PHE A 50 -10.44 -19.22 -5.08
CA PHE A 50 -11.53 -18.24 -5.04
C PHE A 50 -12.49 -18.39 -6.22
N ILE A 51 -11.98 -18.58 -7.45
CA ILE A 51 -12.85 -18.73 -8.62
C ILE A 51 -13.56 -20.09 -8.63
N SER A 52 -12.89 -21.16 -8.17
CA SER A 52 -13.42 -22.52 -8.25
C SER A 52 -14.41 -22.92 -7.14
N SER A 53 -14.45 -22.22 -6.00
CA SER A 53 -15.27 -22.61 -4.86
C SER A 53 -16.08 -21.46 -4.25
N GLU A 54 -17.40 -21.62 -4.17
CA GLU A 54 -18.28 -20.67 -3.48
C GLU A 54 -17.94 -20.56 -1.98
N GLU A 55 -17.64 -21.68 -1.33
CA GLU A 55 -17.24 -21.69 0.07
C GLU A 55 -15.97 -20.85 0.31
N VAL A 56 -14.99 -20.95 -0.59
CA VAL A 56 -13.76 -20.15 -0.54
C VAL A 56 -14.04 -18.67 -0.79
N ARG A 57 -14.97 -18.32 -1.69
CA ARG A 57 -15.40 -16.92 -1.87
C ARG A 57 -16.05 -16.36 -0.61
N LEU A 58 -16.95 -17.12 0.01
CA LEU A 58 -17.59 -16.74 1.26
C LEU A 58 -16.56 -16.56 2.37
N GLU A 59 -15.56 -17.43 2.49
CA GLU A 59 -14.47 -17.30 3.45
C GLU A 59 -13.58 -16.07 3.17
N SER A 60 -13.25 -15.80 1.91
CA SER A 60 -12.50 -14.58 1.53
C SER A 60 -13.23 -13.30 1.95
N TRP A 61 -14.54 -13.21 1.68
CA TRP A 61 -15.36 -12.09 2.12
C TRP A 61 -15.51 -12.03 3.64
N LYS A 62 -15.67 -13.17 4.32
CA LYS A 62 -15.65 -13.22 5.78
C LYS A 62 -14.34 -12.65 6.32
N ARG A 63 -13.17 -13.03 5.80
CA ARG A 63 -11.87 -12.47 6.22
C ARG A 63 -11.76 -10.97 5.97
N LYS A 64 -12.27 -10.51 4.83
CA LYS A 64 -12.31 -9.08 4.48
C LYS A 64 -13.15 -8.26 5.47
N PHE A 65 -14.26 -8.81 5.96
CA PHE A 65 -15.19 -8.12 6.86
C PHE A 65 -15.03 -8.50 8.35
N SER A 66 -14.26 -9.53 8.69
CA SER A 66 -14.04 -9.98 10.07
C SER A 66 -12.97 -9.20 10.81
N GLY A 67 -12.09 -8.52 10.07
CA GLY A 67 -11.09 -7.63 10.63
C GLY A 67 -11.73 -6.42 11.29
N LYS A 68 -11.27 -6.07 12.51
CA LYS A 68 -11.35 -4.68 12.97
C LYS A 68 -10.87 -3.82 11.81
N ASP A 69 -11.62 -2.77 11.48
CA ASP A 69 -11.47 -1.91 10.30
C ASP A 69 -10.11 -1.14 10.31
N ILE A 70 -8.98 -1.85 10.39
CA ILE A 70 -7.63 -1.35 10.67
C ILE A 70 -7.20 -0.45 9.52
N ILE A 71 -7.41 -0.89 8.27
CA ILE A 71 -7.13 -0.09 7.07
C ILE A 71 -7.96 1.19 7.09
N ARG A 72 -9.28 1.09 7.30
CA ARG A 72 -10.18 2.25 7.30
C ARG A 72 -9.87 3.26 8.42
N LYS A 73 -9.32 2.80 9.55
CA LYS A 73 -8.97 3.65 10.69
C LYS A 73 -7.53 4.15 10.65
N ALA A 74 -6.69 3.55 9.82
CA ALA A 74 -5.30 3.96 9.67
C ALA A 74 -5.24 5.38 9.11
N LYS A 75 -4.16 6.08 9.44
CA LYS A 75 -3.85 7.40 8.89
C LYS A 75 -2.47 7.37 8.26
N PRO A 76 -2.19 8.22 7.28
CA PRO A 76 -0.85 8.39 6.75
C PRO A 76 0.15 8.69 7.87
N ASN A 77 1.31 8.04 7.80
CA ASN A 77 2.44 8.34 8.68
C ASN A 77 3.47 9.23 7.97
N ILE A 78 4.58 9.51 8.64
CA ILE A 78 5.67 10.37 8.12
C ILE A 78 6.23 9.89 6.78
N GLY A 79 6.26 8.58 6.52
CA GLY A 79 6.74 8.01 5.27
C GLY A 79 5.82 8.36 4.09
N HIS A 80 4.51 8.22 4.28
CA HIS A 80 3.53 8.60 3.27
C HIS A 80 3.55 10.10 2.97
N LEU A 81 3.64 10.93 4.02
CA LEU A 81 3.73 12.37 3.89
C LEU A 81 5.00 12.81 3.14
N ALA A 82 6.14 12.16 3.41
CA ALA A 82 7.39 12.42 2.70
C ALA A 82 7.30 12.04 1.21
N VAL A 83 6.66 10.91 0.89
CA VAL A 83 6.40 10.52 -0.50
C VAL A 83 5.52 11.54 -1.20
N ALA A 84 4.42 11.96 -0.58
CA ALA A 84 3.54 13.00 -1.12
C ALA A 84 4.30 14.32 -1.35
N GLU A 85 5.18 14.71 -0.44
CA GLU A 85 6.02 15.91 -0.60
C GLU A 85 6.93 15.81 -1.83
N ILE A 86 7.61 14.68 -2.03
CA ILE A 86 8.49 14.47 -3.20
C ILE A 86 7.66 14.50 -4.50
N ILE A 87 6.53 13.80 -4.54
CA ILE A 87 5.64 13.72 -5.71
C ILE A 87 5.08 15.10 -6.12
N ASN A 88 4.79 15.94 -5.13
CA ASN A 88 4.24 17.28 -5.35
C ASN A 88 5.32 18.32 -5.71
N LYS A 89 6.59 18.11 -5.30
CA LYS A 89 7.71 19.00 -5.66
C LYS A 89 8.37 18.68 -7.00
N HIS A 90 8.35 17.42 -7.41
CA HIS A 90 8.99 16.97 -8.65
C HIS A 90 7.93 16.64 -9.70
N GLU A 91 7.89 17.40 -10.78
CA GLU A 91 6.88 17.25 -11.84
C GLU A 91 6.87 15.84 -12.44
N SER A 92 8.05 15.28 -12.73
CA SER A 92 8.24 13.94 -13.30
C SER A 92 8.21 12.79 -12.28
N ALA A 93 7.98 13.07 -11.00
CA ALA A 93 7.96 12.02 -9.99
C ALA A 93 6.68 11.17 -10.08
N TYR A 94 6.84 9.86 -9.88
CA TYR A 94 5.74 8.89 -9.95
C TYR A 94 5.85 7.84 -8.85
N LEU A 95 4.72 7.41 -8.32
CA LEU A 95 4.63 6.40 -7.27
C LEU A 95 4.08 5.09 -7.84
N ILE A 96 4.73 3.99 -7.49
CA ILE A 96 4.23 2.64 -7.71
C ILE A 96 4.10 1.99 -6.34
N THR A 97 2.91 1.51 -5.97
CA THR A 97 2.67 0.87 -4.68
C THR A 97 2.10 -0.53 -4.83
N GLN A 98 2.60 -1.44 -4.02
CA GLN A 98 2.02 -2.78 -3.80
C GLN A 98 0.88 -2.76 -2.78
N ASN A 99 0.68 -1.64 -2.08
CA ASN A 99 -0.31 -1.54 -1.01
C ASN A 99 -1.70 -1.33 -1.60
N VAL A 100 -2.70 -1.71 -0.80
CA VAL A 100 -4.12 -1.67 -1.17
C VAL A 100 -4.91 -0.79 -0.19
N ASP A 101 -4.22 0.07 0.56
CA ASP A 101 -4.72 0.73 1.79
C ASP A 101 -5.13 2.20 1.63
N ASN A 102 -4.90 2.82 0.47
CA ASN A 102 -5.14 4.25 0.17
C ASN A 102 -4.32 5.27 0.98
N LEU A 103 -3.35 4.86 1.80
CA LEU A 103 -2.65 5.81 2.68
C LEU A 103 -1.78 6.82 1.92
N HIS A 104 -1.41 6.54 0.67
CA HIS A 104 -0.68 7.51 -0.18
C HIS A 104 -1.60 8.59 -0.72
N GLN A 105 -2.79 8.23 -1.18
CA GLN A 105 -3.82 9.16 -1.62
C GLN A 105 -4.26 10.04 -0.45
N ASP A 106 -4.51 9.44 0.72
CA ASP A 106 -4.84 10.16 1.95
C ASP A 106 -3.73 11.12 2.40
N ALA A 107 -2.47 10.85 2.03
CA ALA A 107 -1.32 11.72 2.28
C ALA A 107 -1.20 12.89 1.28
N GLY A 108 -2.01 12.90 0.21
CA GLY A 108 -1.99 13.92 -0.83
C GLY A 108 -1.19 13.56 -2.08
N VAL A 109 -0.93 12.27 -2.35
CA VAL A 109 -0.46 11.84 -3.68
C VAL A 109 -1.65 11.90 -4.66
N PRO A 110 -1.55 12.61 -5.78
CA PRO A 110 -2.65 12.71 -6.74
C PRO A 110 -2.80 11.41 -7.55
N ASP A 111 -4.06 11.04 -7.87
CA ASP A 111 -4.40 9.78 -8.54
C ASP A 111 -3.70 9.59 -9.90
N ASN A 112 -3.35 10.68 -10.59
CA ASN A 112 -2.64 10.62 -11.87
C ASN A 112 -1.12 10.38 -11.73
N LYS A 113 -0.59 10.31 -10.51
CA LYS A 113 0.84 10.06 -10.23
C LYS A 113 1.08 8.78 -9.42
N ILE A 114 0.10 7.90 -9.32
CA ILE A 114 0.19 6.64 -8.57
C ILE A 114 -0.32 5.46 -9.39
N THR A 115 0.42 4.35 -9.37
CA THR A 115 -0.05 3.04 -9.83
C THR A 115 -0.14 2.08 -8.64
N GLU A 116 -1.32 1.51 -8.44
CA GLU A 116 -1.59 0.47 -7.45
C GLU A 116 -1.50 -0.91 -8.11
N ILE A 117 -0.33 -1.56 -8.04
CA ILE A 117 -0.05 -2.77 -8.84
C ILE A 117 -0.80 -4.02 -8.35
N HIS A 118 -1.39 -3.97 -7.16
CA HIS A 118 -2.20 -5.06 -6.59
C HIS A 118 -3.69 -4.68 -6.45
N GLY A 119 -4.12 -3.61 -7.14
CA GLY A 119 -5.47 -3.06 -7.01
C GLY A 119 -5.67 -2.34 -5.68
N ASN A 120 -6.92 -2.28 -5.22
CA ASN A 120 -7.29 -1.47 -4.07
C ASN A 120 -8.35 -2.17 -3.22
N ALA A 121 -8.24 -2.06 -1.90
CA ALA A 121 -9.15 -2.71 -0.97
C ALA A 121 -10.43 -1.90 -0.69
N SER A 122 -10.58 -0.71 -1.27
CA SER A 122 -11.72 0.20 -1.10
C SER A 122 -12.90 -0.04 -2.04
N TYR A 123 -12.70 -0.79 -3.13
CA TYR A 123 -13.75 -1.11 -4.09
C TYR A 123 -13.76 -2.61 -4.43
N ALA A 124 -14.82 -3.03 -5.13
CA ALA A 124 -14.96 -4.37 -5.69
C ALA A 124 -15.42 -4.27 -7.15
N SER A 125 -15.05 -5.27 -7.95
CA SER A 125 -15.52 -5.43 -9.33
C SER A 125 -16.32 -6.72 -9.46
N CYS A 126 -17.27 -6.71 -10.40
CA CYS A 126 -17.87 -7.92 -10.96
C CYS A 126 -16.91 -8.57 -11.95
#